data_AF-A0A2R6HK73-F1
#
_entry.id   AF-A0A2R6HK73-F1
#
_cell.length_a   1.000
_cell.length_b   1.000
_cell.length_c   1.000
_cell.angle_alpha   90.00
_cell.angle_beta   90.00
_cell.angle_gamma   90.00
#
_symmetry.space_group_name_H-M   'P 1'
#
loop_
_entity.id
_entity.type
_entity.pdbx_description
1 polymer ?
#
loop_
_entity_poly.entity_id
_entity_poly.type
_entity_poly.pdbx_seq_one_letter_code
_entity_poly.pdbx_strand_id
1 'polypeptide(L)'
;MTQLTEQFHMPDEYHEACDRLTTLVETHTQRLLTDEYWDDTHLDALDTHSGHSYTYIRDDDHDAFEGVEEYLYSRFKRCVYHRVTHVLDAHTDEYDAFRFVTDTVAERKIRRIGWHRLRTRLFDDDDSPYIEWRILESVVAQLNDYYDRHGRFPDSYTDLVDCPDPNGTLPYAPDKGDYHIHDLSVDEGELVVTLNAPDSLSPESHYDWTDHELRFPVHSRFQGMITSGDMEAPTLHASEYGYTLDVPVVVPETECDTVDGRVLAVDLGVKKQVTAVSVEQNGDELTQGGPPQFLDHPAKAKLFRLKADAEGINDRLAELRRQGKTHTDRFDHLLSEFRKTRRKERRLREHIQHDIANELVRSAADSGCERIVFESLGQLDSGETSSAVAWSISSWARGELLDLVAYKAELLGIGVETVNPWGTSRYCPRCGERGRTVNAPDDHTECRHGGHFHCPECGYECDRDMVGALNVGRKHLADTKMEAANPVAYTEAGNHASFPSPSGARSAGVQSTTDQQDAASGRQTHLSQLRVTPLILKRDERESGGLHQNQGRKTGLRRPSGSVTRYVLARTTECS
;
A
#
# COMPACT_ATOMS: atom_id res chain seq x y z
N MET A 1 8.78 8.19 12.33
CA MET A 1 7.50 8.84 12.69
C MET A 1 6.52 8.50 11.57
N THR A 2 5.28 8.14 11.88
CA THR A 2 4.31 7.73 10.85
C THR A 2 3.21 8.78 10.70
N GLN A 3 2.85 9.10 9.45
CA GLN A 3 1.80 10.06 9.13
C GLN A 3 0.43 9.36 8.99
N LEU A 4 -0.59 9.87 9.69
CA LEU A 4 -1.97 9.38 9.62
C LEU A 4 -2.91 10.53 9.23
N THR A 5 -3.84 10.29 8.30
CA THR A 5 -4.75 11.32 7.80
C THR A 5 -6.18 11.12 8.31
N GLU A 6 -6.80 12.18 8.83
CA GLU A 6 -8.23 12.26 9.14
C GLU A 6 -8.96 13.11 8.11
N GLN A 7 -10.18 12.71 7.74
CA GLN A 7 -10.95 13.37 6.68
C GLN A 7 -12.17 14.10 7.24
N PHE A 8 -12.29 15.39 6.91
CA PHE A 8 -13.41 16.23 7.31
C PHE A 8 -14.23 16.65 6.09
N HIS A 9 -15.52 16.32 6.07
CA HIS A 9 -16.40 16.73 4.97
C HIS A 9 -16.83 18.19 5.12
N MET A 10 -16.68 18.97 4.06
CA MET A 10 -16.99 20.39 4.04
C MET A 10 -18.51 20.62 4.06
N PRO A 11 -19.03 21.50 4.93
CA PRO A 11 -20.44 21.88 4.92
C PRO A 11 -20.83 22.54 3.60
N ASP A 12 -22.06 22.29 3.14
CA ASP A 12 -22.59 22.76 1.86
C ASP A 12 -22.51 24.29 1.69
N GLU A 13 -22.59 25.06 2.79
CA GLU A 13 -22.50 26.53 2.78
C GLU A 13 -21.13 27.05 2.31
N TYR A 14 -20.06 26.24 2.37
CA TYR A 14 -18.72 26.61 1.91
C TYR A 14 -18.36 26.02 0.54
N HIS A 15 -19.27 25.27 -0.11
CA HIS A 15 -18.97 24.62 -1.39
C HIS A 15 -18.66 25.65 -2.48
N GLU A 16 -19.30 26.81 -2.49
CA GLU A 16 -19.03 27.87 -3.48
C GLU A 16 -17.62 28.46 -3.33
N ALA A 17 -17.16 28.67 -2.09
CA ALA A 17 -15.81 29.11 -1.79
C ALA A 17 -14.77 28.05 -2.18
N CYS A 18 -15.06 26.77 -1.89
CA CYS A 18 -14.22 25.65 -2.30
C CYS A 18 -14.12 25.55 -3.82
N ASP A 19 -15.23 25.69 -4.54
CA ASP A 19 -15.31 25.61 -6.00
C ASP A 19 -14.41 26.65 -6.67
N ARG A 20 -14.43 27.90 -6.18
CA ARG A 20 -13.54 28.94 -6.69
C ARG A 20 -12.07 28.65 -6.42
N LEU A 21 -11.75 28.17 -5.22
CA LEU A 21 -10.37 27.76 -4.88
C LEU A 21 -9.88 26.63 -5.78
N THR A 22 -10.64 25.54 -5.87
CA THR A 22 -10.25 24.37 -6.65
C THR A 22 -10.15 24.70 -8.15
N THR A 23 -11.04 25.55 -8.66
CA THR A 23 -11.01 26.02 -10.06
C THR A 23 -9.77 26.84 -10.37
N LEU A 24 -9.39 27.80 -9.51
CA LEU A 24 -8.17 28.58 -9.71
C LEU A 24 -6.91 27.69 -9.63
N VAL A 25 -6.88 26.74 -8.69
CA VAL A 25 -5.75 25.81 -8.57
C VAL A 25 -5.62 24.95 -9.82
N GLU A 26 -6.72 24.36 -10.29
CA GLU A 26 -6.77 23.55 -11.50
C GLU A 26 -6.29 24.36 -12.73
N THR A 27 -6.83 25.56 -12.90
CA THR A 27 -6.49 26.46 -14.02
C THR A 27 -5.00 26.79 -14.05
N HIS A 28 -4.44 27.26 -12.92
CA HIS A 28 -3.04 27.65 -12.89
C HIS A 28 -2.08 26.46 -12.87
N THR A 29 -2.47 25.32 -12.26
CA THR A 29 -1.65 24.10 -12.32
C THR A 29 -1.58 23.58 -13.75
N GLN A 30 -2.72 23.49 -14.46
CA GLN A 30 -2.76 23.02 -15.85
C GLN A 30 -1.90 23.93 -16.74
N ARG A 31 -2.03 25.25 -16.57
CA ARG A 31 -1.22 26.22 -17.32
C ARG A 31 0.27 25.99 -17.10
N LEU A 32 0.71 25.93 -15.83
CA LEU A 32 2.12 25.76 -15.52
C LEU A 32 2.69 24.43 -16.03
N LEU A 33 1.94 23.34 -15.90
CA LEU A 33 2.35 22.05 -16.45
C LEU A 33 2.46 22.11 -17.98
N THR A 34 1.46 22.65 -18.66
CA THR A 34 1.42 22.67 -20.14
C THR A 34 2.47 23.58 -20.74
N ASP A 35 2.65 24.76 -20.15
CA ASP A 35 3.46 25.82 -20.76
C ASP A 35 4.94 25.67 -20.44
N GLU A 36 5.30 25.09 -19.30
CA GLU A 36 6.69 25.10 -18.81
C GLU A 36 7.15 23.77 -18.18
N TYR A 37 6.37 23.20 -17.25
CA TYR A 37 6.90 22.20 -16.32
C TYR A 37 6.73 20.73 -16.74
N TRP A 38 5.86 20.40 -17.70
CA TRP A 38 5.69 19.03 -18.20
C TRP A 38 6.75 18.70 -19.27
N ASP A 39 7.99 18.55 -18.83
CA ASP A 39 9.13 18.12 -19.64
C ASP A 39 10.05 17.19 -18.83
N ASP A 40 10.68 16.23 -19.52
CA ASP A 40 11.66 15.30 -18.94
C ASP A 40 12.76 16.02 -18.14
N THR A 41 13.16 17.25 -18.52
CA THR A 41 14.17 18.02 -17.78
C THR A 41 13.73 18.36 -16.35
N HIS A 42 12.44 18.66 -16.14
CA HIS A 42 11.93 18.97 -14.81
C HIS A 42 11.71 17.71 -13.97
N LEU A 43 11.36 16.58 -14.60
CA LEU A 43 11.27 15.27 -13.94
C LEU A 43 12.66 14.82 -13.43
N ASP A 44 13.70 14.94 -14.26
CA ASP A 44 15.08 14.60 -13.89
C ASP A 44 15.64 15.55 -12.81
N ALA A 45 15.35 16.86 -12.92
CA ALA A 45 15.84 17.84 -11.96
C ALA A 45 15.22 17.67 -10.56
N LEU A 46 13.94 17.28 -10.48
CA LEU A 46 13.26 17.04 -9.20
C LEU A 46 13.89 15.91 -8.39
N ASP A 47 14.36 14.84 -9.04
CA ASP A 47 15.06 13.73 -8.36
C ASP A 47 16.35 14.20 -7.66
N THR A 48 17.02 15.20 -8.25
CA THR A 48 18.28 15.76 -7.71
C THR A 48 18.09 16.95 -6.76
N HIS A 49 16.86 17.41 -6.53
CA HIS A 49 16.59 18.60 -5.73
C HIS A 49 16.77 18.33 -4.23
N SER A 50 17.56 19.18 -3.56
CA SER A 50 17.92 19.01 -2.14
C SER A 50 16.97 19.68 -1.14
N GLY A 51 15.89 20.31 -1.62
CA GLY A 51 14.88 21.00 -0.82
C GLY A 51 13.50 20.33 -0.87
N HIS A 52 12.50 20.96 -0.26
CA HIS A 52 11.11 20.50 -0.46
C HIS A 52 10.72 20.63 -1.93
N SER A 53 9.99 19.68 -2.52
CA SER A 53 9.74 19.69 -3.98
C SER A 53 9.15 21.00 -4.48
N TYR A 54 8.18 21.61 -3.77
CA TYR A 54 7.60 22.92 -4.14
C TYR A 54 8.62 24.09 -4.21
N THR A 55 9.78 23.97 -3.56
CA THR A 55 10.84 24.99 -3.62
C THR A 55 11.58 24.99 -4.95
N TYR A 56 11.52 23.88 -5.70
CA TYR A 56 12.05 23.78 -7.06
C TYR A 56 11.50 24.89 -7.96
N ILE A 57 10.17 25.05 -7.96
CA ILE A 57 9.46 26.08 -8.74
C ILE A 57 9.56 27.45 -8.08
N ARG A 58 9.49 27.52 -6.74
CA ARG A 58 9.49 28.79 -6.01
C ARG A 58 10.82 29.54 -6.14
N ASP A 59 11.92 28.80 -6.09
CA ASP A 59 13.27 29.34 -6.09
C ASP A 59 13.87 29.40 -7.51
N ASP A 60 13.07 29.10 -8.53
CA ASP A 60 13.40 29.36 -9.93
C ASP A 60 13.46 30.88 -10.20
N ASP A 61 14.36 31.31 -11.08
CA ASP A 61 14.53 32.72 -11.47
C ASP A 61 13.37 33.21 -12.37
N HIS A 62 12.47 32.30 -12.79
CA HIS A 62 11.30 32.57 -13.63
C HIS A 62 10.06 32.99 -12.81
N ASP A 63 9.40 34.10 -13.19
CA ASP A 63 8.10 34.46 -12.62
C ASP A 63 6.96 33.66 -13.28
N ALA A 64 6.68 32.49 -12.71
CA ALA A 64 5.63 31.58 -13.15
C ALA A 64 4.21 32.21 -13.21
N PHE A 65 3.99 33.38 -12.59
CA PHE A 65 2.72 34.09 -12.64
C PHE A 65 2.81 35.43 -13.40
N GLU A 66 3.87 35.65 -14.18
CA GLU A 66 3.95 36.79 -15.09
C GLU A 66 2.78 36.76 -16.09
N GLY A 67 2.15 37.91 -16.31
CA GLY A 67 1.04 38.05 -17.26
C GLY A 67 -0.32 37.50 -16.79
N VAL A 68 -0.44 37.04 -15.54
CA VAL A 68 -1.74 36.71 -14.92
C VAL A 68 -2.51 37.98 -14.60
N GLU A 69 -3.76 38.08 -15.07
CA GLU A 69 -4.60 39.26 -14.84
C GLU A 69 -5.18 39.28 -13.43
N GLU A 70 -5.47 38.10 -12.88
CA GLU A 70 -6.04 37.93 -11.55
C GLU A 70 -5.00 38.16 -10.43
N TYR A 71 -5.43 38.84 -9.37
CA TYR A 71 -4.64 38.99 -8.15
C TYR A 71 -4.59 37.68 -7.36
N LEU A 72 -3.42 37.04 -7.40
CA LEU A 72 -3.10 35.89 -6.56
C LEU A 72 -2.07 36.28 -5.51
N TYR A 73 -2.44 36.17 -4.24
CA TYR A 73 -1.50 36.40 -3.14
C TYR A 73 -0.43 35.29 -3.09
N SER A 74 0.76 35.63 -2.59
CA SER A 74 1.96 34.78 -2.67
C SER A 74 1.78 33.37 -2.09
N ARG A 75 0.86 33.20 -1.14
CA ARG A 75 0.62 31.92 -0.46
C ARG A 75 -0.22 30.99 -1.32
N PHE A 76 -1.26 31.50 -1.99
CA PHE A 76 -2.02 30.73 -2.97
C PHE A 76 -1.11 30.26 -4.11
N LYS A 77 -0.21 31.13 -4.60
CA LYS A 77 0.82 30.76 -5.59
C LYS A 77 1.67 29.57 -5.13
N ARG A 78 2.06 29.50 -3.84
CA ARG A 78 2.80 28.34 -3.29
C ARG A 78 1.99 27.05 -3.30
N CYS A 79 0.68 27.12 -3.04
CA CYS A 79 -0.18 25.94 -3.13
C CYS A 79 -0.24 25.41 -4.57
N VAL A 80 -0.27 26.30 -5.57
CA VAL A 80 -0.18 25.92 -6.99
C VAL A 80 1.17 25.30 -7.30
N TYR A 81 2.29 25.89 -6.85
CA TYR A 81 3.62 25.29 -7.03
C TYR A 81 3.70 23.89 -6.44
N HIS A 82 3.23 23.73 -5.20
CA HIS A 82 3.17 22.42 -4.55
C HIS A 82 2.29 21.44 -5.32
N ARG A 83 1.22 21.91 -5.96
CA ARG A 83 0.38 21.05 -6.79
C ARG A 83 1.10 20.59 -8.06
N VAL A 84 1.80 21.50 -8.75
CA VAL A 84 2.61 21.18 -9.94
C VAL A 84 3.71 20.17 -9.58
N THR A 85 4.49 20.43 -8.53
CA THR A 85 5.56 19.51 -8.13
C THR A 85 5.02 18.16 -7.68
N HIS A 86 3.86 18.13 -7.01
CA HIS A 86 3.21 16.87 -6.67
C HIS A 86 2.77 16.06 -7.90
N VAL A 87 2.36 16.72 -8.99
CA VAL A 87 2.05 16.04 -10.25
C VAL A 87 3.33 15.47 -10.87
N LEU A 88 4.43 16.21 -10.85
CA LEU A 88 5.71 15.73 -11.37
C LEU A 88 6.28 14.57 -10.54
N ASP A 89 6.32 14.72 -9.20
CA ASP A 89 6.79 13.69 -8.26
C ASP A 89 6.01 12.37 -8.43
N ALA A 90 4.71 12.45 -8.75
CA ALA A 90 3.87 11.27 -8.96
C ALA A 90 4.18 10.49 -10.25
N HIS A 91 5.04 11.03 -11.11
CA HIS A 91 5.46 10.40 -12.37
C HIS A 91 6.95 10.02 -12.37
N THR A 92 7.70 10.32 -11.31
CA THR A 92 9.15 10.02 -11.23
C THR A 92 9.43 8.52 -11.35
N ASP A 93 8.66 7.67 -10.66
CA ASP A 93 8.85 6.22 -10.75
C ASP A 93 8.58 5.67 -12.17
N GLU A 94 7.53 6.17 -12.85
CA GLU A 94 7.26 5.84 -14.25
C GLU A 94 8.35 6.35 -15.20
N TYR A 95 8.88 7.55 -14.94
CA TYR A 95 9.96 8.15 -15.69
C TYR A 95 11.26 7.33 -15.58
N ASP A 96 11.63 6.92 -14.36
CA ASP A 96 12.77 6.05 -14.10
C ASP A 96 12.59 4.68 -14.75
N ALA A 97 11.38 4.11 -14.68
CA ALA A 97 11.05 2.89 -15.38
C ALA A 97 11.17 3.04 -16.91
N PHE A 98 10.76 4.18 -17.46
CA PHE A 98 10.90 4.49 -18.88
C PHE A 98 12.36 4.54 -19.32
N ARG A 99 13.20 5.26 -18.59
CA ARG A 99 14.66 5.33 -18.83
C ARG A 99 15.30 3.95 -18.72
N PHE A 100 14.99 3.22 -17.65
CA PHE A 100 15.50 1.88 -17.45
C PHE A 100 15.14 0.95 -18.61
N VAL A 101 13.90 0.98 -19.09
CA VAL A 101 13.47 0.13 -20.20
C VAL A 101 14.20 0.51 -21.49
N THR A 102 14.18 1.79 -21.85
CA THR A 102 14.78 2.29 -23.11
C THR A 102 16.29 2.08 -23.16
N ASP A 103 16.99 2.17 -22.03
CA ASP A 103 18.42 1.86 -21.93
C ASP A 103 18.73 0.35 -22.00
N THR A 104 17.79 -0.51 -21.59
CA THR A 104 18.04 -1.97 -21.47
C THR A 104 17.74 -2.73 -22.75
N VAL A 105 16.66 -2.35 -23.43
CA VAL A 105 16.16 -3.10 -24.60
C VAL A 105 16.34 -2.29 -25.88
N ALA A 106 16.75 -2.98 -26.94
CA ALA A 106 16.73 -2.39 -28.26
C ALA A 106 15.30 -1.98 -28.65
N GLU A 107 15.18 -0.91 -29.43
CA GLU A 107 13.93 -0.34 -29.90
C GLU A 107 13.15 -1.32 -30.79
N ARG A 108 12.23 -2.06 -30.16
CA ARG A 108 11.32 -3.02 -30.78
C ARG A 108 10.32 -3.49 -29.74
N LYS A 109 9.22 -4.10 -30.21
CA LYS A 109 8.21 -4.71 -29.33
C LYS A 109 8.83 -5.64 -28.27
N ILE A 110 8.61 -5.30 -27.02
CA ILE A 110 9.15 -5.97 -25.85
C ILE A 110 8.31 -7.22 -25.59
N ARG A 111 8.88 -8.36 -25.96
CA ARG A 111 8.30 -9.70 -25.76
C ARG A 111 9.20 -10.50 -24.82
N ARG A 112 9.07 -11.83 -24.81
CA ARG A 112 9.80 -12.74 -23.92
C ARG A 112 11.31 -12.46 -23.77
N ILE A 113 12.02 -12.16 -24.87
CA ILE A 113 13.46 -11.88 -24.83
C ILE A 113 13.75 -10.52 -24.20
N GLY A 114 12.94 -9.49 -24.48
CA GLY A 114 13.06 -8.17 -23.87
C GLY A 114 12.78 -8.24 -22.36
N TRP A 115 11.71 -8.92 -21.97
CA TRP A 115 11.38 -9.18 -20.58
C TRP A 115 12.47 -9.94 -19.82
N HIS A 116 13.13 -10.91 -20.46
CA HIS A 116 14.24 -11.61 -19.84
C HIS A 116 15.42 -10.66 -19.56
N ARG A 117 15.76 -9.77 -20.51
CA ARG A 117 16.83 -8.77 -20.33
C ARG A 117 16.51 -7.76 -19.23
N LEU A 118 15.28 -7.24 -19.22
CA LEU A 118 14.81 -6.33 -18.18
C LEU A 118 14.92 -6.97 -16.79
N ARG A 119 14.47 -8.22 -16.64
CA ARG A 119 14.58 -8.97 -15.39
C ARG A 119 16.04 -9.19 -14.97
N THR A 120 16.88 -9.63 -15.90
CA THR A 120 18.31 -9.85 -15.60
C THR A 120 18.99 -8.56 -15.17
N ARG A 121 18.77 -7.43 -15.85
CA ARG A 121 19.37 -6.16 -15.42
C ARG A 121 18.79 -5.70 -14.07
N LEU A 122 17.47 -5.80 -13.89
CA LEU A 122 16.81 -5.32 -12.67
C LEU A 122 17.24 -6.10 -11.41
N PHE A 123 17.51 -7.40 -11.55
CA PHE A 123 17.71 -8.30 -10.42
C PHE A 123 19.13 -8.86 -10.27
N ASP A 124 19.95 -8.84 -11.34
CA ASP A 124 21.30 -9.42 -11.33
C ASP A 124 22.41 -8.35 -11.40
N ASP A 125 22.08 -7.07 -11.60
CA ASP A 125 23.04 -5.96 -11.71
C ASP A 125 23.03 -5.13 -10.41
N ASP A 126 24.18 -5.03 -9.74
CA ASP A 126 24.29 -4.37 -8.42
C ASP A 126 24.03 -2.85 -8.48
N ASP A 127 24.17 -2.24 -9.66
CA ASP A 127 23.91 -0.82 -9.93
C ASP A 127 22.49 -0.54 -10.49
N SER A 128 21.58 -1.52 -10.43
CA SER A 128 20.22 -1.33 -10.94
C SER A 128 19.37 -0.43 -10.03
N PRO A 129 18.60 0.52 -10.58
CA PRO A 129 17.63 1.27 -9.79
C PRO A 129 16.54 0.34 -9.24
N TYR A 130 16.00 0.70 -8.07
CA TYR A 130 14.80 0.06 -7.54
C TYR A 130 13.59 0.57 -8.33
N ILE A 131 12.94 -0.32 -9.08
CA ILE A 131 11.73 -0.01 -9.84
C ILE A 131 10.63 -0.98 -9.44
N GLU A 132 9.47 -0.46 -9.04
CA GLU A 132 8.33 -1.31 -8.74
C GLU A 132 7.91 -2.08 -10.01
N TRP A 133 7.79 -3.41 -9.89
CA TRP A 133 7.48 -4.28 -11.03
C TRP A 133 6.19 -3.88 -11.76
N ARG A 134 5.20 -3.39 -11.02
CA ARG A 134 3.93 -2.91 -11.58
C ARG A 134 4.12 -1.70 -12.51
N ILE A 135 4.97 -0.77 -12.10
CA ILE A 135 5.29 0.43 -12.87
C ILE A 135 6.04 0.02 -14.13
N LEU A 136 7.02 -0.88 -14.00
CA LEU A 136 7.71 -1.48 -15.15
C LEU A 136 6.75 -2.17 -16.14
N GLU A 137 5.78 -2.94 -15.66
CA GLU A 137 4.73 -3.55 -16.50
C GLU A 137 3.88 -2.52 -17.23
N SER A 138 3.46 -1.47 -16.52
CA SER A 138 2.67 -0.38 -17.10
C SER A 138 3.44 0.32 -18.22
N VAL A 139 4.68 0.73 -17.95
CA VAL A 139 5.53 1.43 -18.92
C VAL A 139 5.86 0.55 -20.13
N VAL A 140 6.18 -0.74 -19.94
CA VAL A 140 6.41 -1.67 -21.06
C VAL A 140 5.14 -1.84 -21.91
N ALA A 141 3.96 -1.86 -21.29
CA ALA A 141 2.70 -1.94 -22.02
C ALA A 141 2.47 -0.67 -22.85
N GLN A 142 2.69 0.51 -22.27
CA GLN A 142 2.58 1.81 -22.95
C GLN A 142 3.56 1.91 -24.13
N LEU A 143 4.83 1.56 -23.93
CA LEU A 143 5.86 1.54 -24.99
C LEU A 143 5.50 0.59 -26.14
N ASN A 144 4.91 -0.56 -25.83
CA ASN A 144 4.45 -1.49 -26.86
C ASN A 144 3.25 -0.95 -27.65
N ASP A 145 2.29 -0.28 -27.01
CA ASP A 145 1.16 0.37 -27.69
C ASP A 145 1.65 1.53 -28.57
N TYR A 146 2.55 2.35 -28.03
CA TYR A 146 3.19 3.44 -28.78
C TYR A 146 3.94 2.89 -30.00
N TYR A 147 4.73 1.83 -29.84
CA TYR A 147 5.43 1.17 -30.95
C TYR A 147 4.46 0.58 -31.98
N ASP A 148 3.34 -0.02 -31.56
CA ASP A 148 2.32 -0.54 -32.48
C ASP A 148 1.68 0.59 -33.32
N ARG A 149 1.58 1.80 -32.77
CA ARG A 149 1.00 2.98 -33.43
C ARG A 149 1.98 3.75 -34.30
N HIS A 150 3.22 3.93 -33.83
CA HIS A 150 4.22 4.83 -34.42
C HIS A 150 5.41 4.10 -35.06
N GLY A 151 5.59 2.81 -34.80
CA GLY A 151 6.69 2.00 -35.34
C GLY A 151 8.07 2.27 -34.71
N ARG A 152 8.12 3.13 -33.69
CA ARG A 152 9.30 3.52 -32.92
C ARG A 152 8.93 3.73 -31.45
N PHE A 153 9.92 3.79 -30.56
CA PHE A 153 9.70 4.30 -29.20
C PHE A 153 9.65 5.84 -29.21
N PRO A 154 9.02 6.47 -28.20
CA PRO A 154 9.04 7.91 -28.08
C PRO A 154 10.44 8.42 -27.74
N ASP A 155 10.72 9.68 -28.11
CA ASP A 155 12.02 10.31 -27.88
C ASP A 155 12.17 10.80 -26.42
N SER A 156 11.05 11.13 -25.76
CA SER A 156 10.95 11.52 -24.34
C SER A 156 9.85 10.75 -23.61
N TYR A 157 9.84 10.77 -22.28
CA TYR A 157 8.74 10.22 -21.48
C TYR A 157 7.45 11.04 -21.66
N THR A 158 7.57 12.36 -21.74
CA THR A 158 6.43 13.25 -22.00
C THR A 158 5.80 13.08 -23.39
N ASP A 159 6.47 12.42 -24.34
CA ASP A 159 5.85 11.95 -25.60
C ASP A 159 5.06 10.64 -25.44
N LEU A 160 5.39 9.84 -24.42
CA LEU A 160 4.72 8.58 -24.10
C LEU A 160 3.42 8.84 -23.32
N VAL A 161 3.45 9.80 -22.40
CA VAL A 161 2.38 10.14 -21.48
C VAL A 161 2.00 11.60 -21.67
N ASP A 162 0.77 11.84 -22.13
CA ASP A 162 0.21 13.18 -22.25
C ASP A 162 0.21 13.91 -20.89
N CYS A 163 0.34 15.24 -20.91
CA CYS A 163 0.27 16.07 -19.70
C CYS A 163 -0.98 15.73 -18.87
N PRO A 164 -0.82 15.33 -17.60
CA PRO A 164 -1.94 15.01 -16.73
C PRO A 164 -2.85 16.23 -16.55
N ASP A 165 -4.16 15.98 -16.52
CA ASP A 165 -5.16 16.98 -16.15
C ASP A 165 -5.23 17.07 -14.62
N PRO A 166 -4.73 18.15 -13.99
CA PRO A 166 -4.69 18.26 -12.56
C PRO A 166 -6.09 18.51 -12.04
N ASN A 167 -6.62 17.60 -11.22
CA ASN A 167 -7.79 17.95 -10.43
C ASN A 167 -7.47 19.13 -9.50
N GLY A 168 -8.48 19.97 -9.23
CA GLY A 168 -8.41 21.10 -8.30
C GLY A 168 -8.14 20.76 -6.83
N THR A 169 -7.46 19.64 -6.53
CA THR A 169 -6.91 19.39 -5.20
C THR A 169 -5.91 20.48 -4.83
N LEU A 170 -6.17 21.11 -3.69
CA LEU A 170 -5.42 22.22 -3.13
C LEU A 170 -4.65 21.73 -1.88
N PRO A 171 -3.35 21.43 -2.01
CA PRO A 171 -2.49 21.24 -0.85
C PRO A 171 -2.18 22.59 -0.22
N TYR A 172 -2.44 22.75 1.07
CA TYR A 172 -2.01 23.95 1.77
C TYR A 172 -0.52 23.84 2.09
N ALA A 173 0.24 24.92 1.89
CA ALA A 173 1.69 24.88 2.06
C ALA A 173 2.09 24.70 3.56
N PRO A 174 3.10 23.87 3.87
CA PRO A 174 3.50 23.51 5.24
C PRO A 174 4.23 24.62 6.03
N ASP A 175 4.41 25.81 5.46
CA ASP A 175 5.20 26.88 6.09
C ASP A 175 4.57 27.36 7.41
N LYS A 176 5.11 26.88 8.54
CA LYS A 176 5.03 27.51 9.87
C LYS A 176 5.88 28.80 9.95
N GLY A 177 5.95 29.58 8.87
CA GLY A 177 6.57 30.91 8.88
C GLY A 177 5.65 31.94 9.55
N ASP A 178 6.17 33.15 9.84
CA ASP A 178 5.57 34.24 10.66
C ASP A 178 4.13 34.70 10.31
N TYR A 179 3.49 34.11 9.30
CA TYR A 179 2.13 34.38 8.90
C TYR A 179 1.49 33.05 8.46
N HIS A 180 0.39 32.61 9.07
CA HIS A 180 -0.28 31.33 8.84
C HIS A 180 -1.21 31.38 7.61
N ILE A 181 -1.10 30.43 6.66
CA ILE A 181 -1.95 30.38 5.44
C ILE A 181 -3.31 29.73 5.76
N HIS A 182 -3.31 28.92 6.80
CA HIS A 182 -4.45 28.29 7.44
C HIS A 182 -4.09 28.27 8.92
N ASP A 183 -5.00 28.71 9.78
CA ASP A 183 -4.88 28.42 11.21
C ASP A 183 -5.56 27.07 11.43
N LEU A 184 -4.76 26.07 11.79
CA LEU A 184 -5.21 24.75 12.20
C LEU A 184 -5.02 24.68 13.70
N SER A 185 -6.13 24.76 14.43
CA SER A 185 -6.12 24.63 15.88
C SER A 185 -7.22 23.69 16.33
N VAL A 186 -7.08 23.20 17.55
CA VAL A 186 -8.15 22.44 18.21
C VAL A 186 -8.57 23.22 19.44
N ASP A 187 -9.82 23.66 19.44
CA ASP A 187 -10.43 24.43 20.53
C ASP A 187 -11.70 23.72 21.01
N GLU A 188 -11.83 23.54 22.32
CA GLU A 188 -12.97 22.88 22.98
C GLU A 188 -13.45 21.53 22.38
N GLY A 189 -12.57 20.79 21.68
CA GLY A 189 -12.93 19.53 21.01
C GLY A 189 -13.50 19.70 19.60
N GLU A 190 -13.26 20.85 18.99
CA GLU A 190 -13.50 21.12 17.57
C GLU A 190 -12.17 21.43 16.87
N LEU A 191 -12.00 20.92 15.66
CA LEU A 191 -10.95 21.35 14.76
C LEU A 191 -11.40 22.67 14.12
N VAL A 192 -10.62 23.73 14.33
CA VAL A 192 -10.82 25.04 13.72
C VAL A 192 -9.87 25.17 12.53
N VAL A 193 -10.43 25.50 11.37
CA VAL A 193 -9.68 25.70 10.12
C VAL A 193 -10.08 27.03 9.51
N THR A 194 -9.12 27.92 9.27
CA THR A 194 -9.34 29.14 8.48
C THR A 194 -8.99 28.91 7.02
N LEU A 195 -9.95 29.12 6.12
CA LEU A 195 -9.81 29.00 4.68
C LEU A 195 -9.99 30.38 4.04
N ASN A 196 -8.95 30.86 3.35
CA ASN A 196 -9.02 32.12 2.61
C ASN A 196 -9.37 31.83 1.14
N ALA A 197 -10.59 32.16 0.72
CA ALA A 197 -11.11 31.92 -0.62
C ALA A 197 -11.34 33.24 -1.38
N PRO A 198 -11.19 33.25 -2.71
CA PRO A 198 -11.50 34.44 -3.47
C PRO A 198 -13.03 34.60 -3.54
N ASP A 199 -13.52 35.82 -3.70
CA ASP A 199 -14.95 36.11 -3.87
C ASP A 199 -15.41 35.85 -5.32
N SER A 200 -14.47 35.81 -6.27
CA SER A 200 -14.71 35.53 -7.69
C SER A 200 -13.56 34.74 -8.32
N LEU A 201 -13.69 34.31 -9.58
CA LEU A 201 -12.59 33.68 -10.33
C LEU A 201 -11.62 34.71 -10.93
N SER A 202 -11.86 36.01 -10.74
CA SER A 202 -10.99 37.08 -11.23
C SER A 202 -10.80 38.16 -10.15
N PRO A 203 -10.20 37.82 -8.99
CA PRO A 203 -9.91 38.79 -7.95
C PRO A 203 -9.01 39.90 -8.49
N GLU A 204 -9.27 41.17 -8.15
CA GLU A 204 -8.46 42.32 -8.59
C GLU A 204 -7.48 42.76 -7.50
N SER A 205 -7.76 42.42 -6.25
CA SER A 205 -6.99 42.82 -5.08
C SER A 205 -7.10 41.84 -3.92
N HIS A 206 -6.34 42.07 -2.85
CA HIS A 206 -6.45 41.28 -1.61
C HIS A 206 -7.81 41.44 -0.91
N TYR A 207 -8.60 42.46 -1.23
CA TYR A 207 -9.94 42.65 -0.66
C TYR A 207 -10.99 41.74 -1.27
N ASP A 208 -10.68 41.12 -2.41
CA ASP A 208 -11.56 40.15 -3.09
C ASP A 208 -11.30 38.73 -2.59
N TRP A 209 -10.73 38.59 -1.39
CA TRP A 209 -10.44 37.34 -0.71
C TRP A 209 -11.02 37.39 0.71
N THR A 210 -11.84 36.40 1.04
CA THR A 210 -12.56 36.31 2.30
C THR A 210 -12.08 35.13 3.13
N ASP A 211 -11.85 35.37 4.43
CA ASP A 211 -11.56 34.33 5.42
C ASP A 211 -12.85 33.63 5.86
N HIS A 212 -12.85 32.30 5.76
CA HIS A 212 -13.91 31.42 6.24
C HIS A 212 -13.39 30.59 7.41
N GLU A 213 -13.94 30.79 8.61
CA GLU A 213 -13.63 29.97 9.78
C GLU A 213 -14.56 28.76 9.82
N LEU A 214 -13.97 27.56 9.77
CA LEU A 214 -14.65 26.28 9.74
C LEU A 214 -14.41 25.57 11.08
N ARG A 215 -15.47 24.99 11.65
CA ARG A 215 -15.36 24.19 12.87
C ARG A 215 -15.91 22.79 12.65
N PHE A 216 -15.11 21.80 12.98
CA PHE A 216 -15.47 20.39 12.84
C PHE A 216 -15.40 19.68 14.18
N PRO A 217 -16.46 18.96 14.61
CA PRO A 217 -16.39 18.18 15.84
C PRO A 217 -15.32 17.08 15.69
N VAL A 218 -14.39 16.99 16.64
CA VAL A 218 -13.38 15.93 16.62
C VAL A 218 -13.78 14.76 17.51
N HIS A 219 -13.62 13.53 17.00
CA HIS A 219 -13.88 12.33 17.77
C HIS A 219 -12.67 11.96 18.67
N SER A 220 -12.92 11.18 19.72
CA SER A 220 -11.90 10.77 20.71
C SER A 220 -10.61 10.18 20.12
N ARG A 221 -10.72 9.46 18.99
CA ARG A 221 -9.55 8.93 18.29
C ARG A 221 -8.65 10.02 17.69
N PHE A 222 -9.20 11.05 17.08
CA PHE A 222 -8.44 12.16 16.50
C PHE A 222 -7.79 12.96 17.62
N GLN A 223 -8.53 13.19 18.72
CA GLN A 223 -7.97 13.75 19.96
C GLN A 223 -6.76 12.95 20.46
N GLY A 224 -6.81 11.62 20.42
CA GLY A 224 -5.66 10.78 20.75
C GLY A 224 -4.45 11.00 19.81
N MET A 225 -4.71 11.12 18.50
CA MET A 225 -3.65 11.36 17.51
C MET A 225 -2.96 12.70 17.73
N ILE A 226 -3.72 13.79 17.89
CA ILE A 226 -3.17 15.14 18.13
C ILE A 226 -2.55 15.29 19.53
N THR A 227 -2.91 14.45 20.50
CA THR A 227 -2.26 14.45 21.83
C THR A 227 -0.87 13.84 21.75
N SER A 228 -0.70 12.83 20.88
CA SER A 228 0.56 12.10 20.75
C SER A 228 1.46 12.63 19.63
N GLY A 229 0.90 13.36 18.66
CA GLY A 229 1.57 13.76 17.42
C GLY A 229 1.25 15.18 16.97
N ASP A 230 1.89 15.61 15.89
CA ASP A 230 1.79 16.97 15.35
C ASP A 230 0.92 16.99 14.09
N MET A 231 -0.05 17.92 14.05
CA MET A 231 -0.81 18.17 12.82
C MET A 231 0.06 18.86 11.76
N GLU A 232 -0.13 18.45 10.51
CA GLU A 232 0.48 19.05 9.33
C GLU A 232 -0.54 19.83 8.49
N ALA A 233 -0.05 20.53 7.47
CA ALA A 233 -0.90 21.30 6.59
C ALA A 233 -1.93 20.41 5.88
N PRO A 234 -3.19 20.87 5.78
CA PRO A 234 -4.26 20.05 5.26
C PRO A 234 -4.24 20.04 3.73
N THR A 235 -5.02 19.13 3.13
CA THR A 235 -5.26 19.10 1.69
C THR A 235 -6.75 19.13 1.42
N LEU A 236 -7.22 20.11 0.66
CA LEU A 236 -8.59 20.18 0.19
C LEU A 236 -8.73 19.43 -1.13
N HIS A 237 -9.70 18.53 -1.25
CA HIS A 237 -9.99 17.86 -2.52
C HIS A 237 -11.49 17.78 -2.80
N ALA A 238 -11.83 17.84 -4.09
CA ALA A 238 -13.19 17.65 -4.59
C ALA A 238 -13.49 16.18 -4.86
N SER A 239 -14.75 15.78 -4.67
CA SER A 239 -15.26 14.44 -4.96
C SER A 239 -16.67 14.51 -5.55
N GLU A 240 -17.20 13.36 -6.02
CA GLU A 240 -18.60 13.25 -6.47
C GLU A 240 -19.64 13.58 -5.37
N TYR A 241 -19.20 13.71 -4.12
CA TYR A 241 -20.03 13.95 -2.94
C TYR A 241 -19.77 15.31 -2.26
N GLY A 242 -19.01 16.21 -2.92
CA GLY A 242 -18.61 17.51 -2.36
C GLY A 242 -17.13 17.55 -1.99
N TYR A 243 -16.77 18.47 -1.10
CA TYR A 243 -15.37 18.73 -0.72
C TYR A 243 -14.99 18.06 0.59
N THR A 244 -13.73 17.63 0.67
CA THR A 244 -13.16 17.00 1.87
C THR A 244 -11.81 17.63 2.17
N LEU A 245 -11.59 17.90 3.45
CA LEU A 245 -10.32 18.38 4.00
C LEU A 245 -9.60 17.20 4.66
N ASP A 246 -8.47 16.83 4.11
CA ASP A 246 -7.56 15.82 4.64
C ASP A 246 -6.58 16.49 5.60
N VAL A 247 -6.56 16.08 6.86
CA VAL A 247 -5.69 16.63 7.91
C VAL A 247 -4.70 15.55 8.34
N PRO A 248 -3.43 15.64 7.92
CA PRO A 248 -2.40 14.70 8.34
C PRO A 248 -1.92 14.99 9.76
N VAL A 249 -1.61 13.93 10.50
CA VAL A 249 -1.05 13.95 11.85
C VAL A 249 0.15 13.02 11.89
N VAL A 250 1.32 13.57 12.19
CA VAL A 250 2.56 12.80 12.36
C VAL A 250 2.61 12.30 13.79
N VAL A 251 2.47 10.98 13.95
CA VAL A 251 2.47 10.31 15.26
C VAL A 251 3.84 9.66 15.47
N PRO A 252 4.46 9.81 16.66
CA PRO A 252 5.69 9.12 16.98
C PRO A 252 5.44 7.60 16.99
N GLU A 253 6.49 6.86 16.64
CA GLU A 253 6.44 5.40 16.70
C GLU A 253 6.48 4.97 18.16
N THR A 254 5.66 3.98 18.51
CA THR A 254 5.67 3.38 19.86
C THR A 254 6.39 2.05 19.77
N GLU A 255 7.71 2.07 19.99
CA GLU A 255 8.53 0.86 19.98
C GLU A 255 7.92 -0.20 20.93
N CYS A 256 7.66 -1.40 20.39
CA CYS A 256 7.34 -2.56 21.20
C CYS A 256 8.61 -3.30 21.63
N ASP A 257 8.55 -4.01 22.77
CA ASP A 257 9.65 -4.87 23.19
C ASP A 257 9.84 -6.03 22.19
N THR A 258 10.94 -6.01 21.44
CA THR A 258 11.29 -7.04 20.46
C THR A 258 12.47 -7.88 20.95
N VAL A 259 12.61 -9.07 20.37
CA VAL A 259 13.76 -9.95 20.59
C VAL A 259 14.60 -9.94 19.31
N ASP A 260 15.86 -9.56 19.44
CA ASP A 260 16.85 -9.58 18.36
C ASP A 260 16.94 -10.97 17.70
N GLY A 261 16.97 -11.01 16.38
CA GLY A 261 16.99 -12.25 15.59
C GLY A 261 15.67 -13.01 15.57
N ARG A 262 14.56 -12.43 16.06
CA ARG A 262 13.21 -13.02 15.99
C ARG A 262 12.36 -12.34 14.93
N VAL A 263 11.90 -13.12 13.95
CA VAL A 263 11.08 -12.65 12.83
C VAL A 263 9.76 -13.39 12.72
N LEU A 264 8.73 -12.71 12.23
CA LEU A 264 7.48 -13.32 11.80
C LEU A 264 7.56 -13.58 10.28
N ALA A 265 7.80 -14.82 9.89
CA ALA A 265 7.85 -15.22 8.50
C ALA A 265 6.45 -15.52 7.96
N VAL A 266 6.12 -14.97 6.79
CA VAL A 266 4.77 -14.95 6.24
C VAL A 266 4.75 -15.48 4.81
N ASP A 267 3.87 -16.46 4.57
CA ASP A 267 3.57 -17.03 3.25
C ASP A 267 2.12 -16.69 2.83
N LEU A 268 1.98 -16.12 1.63
CA LEU A 268 0.70 -15.66 1.08
C LEU A 268 0.13 -16.72 0.11
N GLY A 269 -0.45 -17.77 0.68
CA GLY A 269 -1.02 -18.92 -0.04
C GLY A 269 -2.34 -18.66 -0.77
N VAL A 270 -2.74 -19.62 -1.62
CA VAL A 270 -4.02 -19.60 -2.37
C VAL A 270 -5.14 -20.28 -1.57
N LYS A 271 -4.82 -21.36 -0.84
CA LYS A 271 -5.78 -22.13 -0.03
C LYS A 271 -5.99 -21.48 1.33
N LYS A 272 -4.90 -21.16 2.03
CA LYS A 272 -4.88 -20.34 3.25
C LYS A 272 -4.51 -18.92 2.85
N GLN A 273 -5.24 -17.91 3.31
CA GLN A 273 -4.94 -16.54 2.86
C GLN A 273 -3.56 -16.09 3.36
N VAL A 274 -3.23 -16.46 4.59
CA VAL A 274 -1.90 -16.23 5.15
C VAL A 274 -1.50 -17.37 6.09
N THR A 275 -0.26 -17.82 5.96
CA THR A 275 0.43 -18.65 6.95
C THR A 275 1.57 -17.84 7.55
N ALA A 276 1.57 -17.66 8.87
CA ALA A 276 2.60 -16.92 9.58
C ALA A 276 3.26 -17.79 10.65
N VAL A 277 4.58 -17.71 10.77
CA VAL A 277 5.35 -18.48 11.75
C VAL A 277 6.47 -17.63 12.34
N SER A 278 6.58 -17.62 13.66
CA SER A 278 7.72 -16.97 14.34
C SER A 278 8.94 -17.88 14.25
N VAL A 279 10.05 -17.32 13.78
CA VAL A 279 11.36 -17.97 13.70
C VAL A 279 12.36 -17.09 14.44
N GLU A 280 13.19 -17.71 15.26
CA GLU A 280 14.17 -17.06 16.11
C GLU A 280 15.55 -17.66 15.84
N GLN A 281 16.55 -16.81 15.71
CA GLN A 281 17.95 -17.19 15.58
C GLN A 281 18.68 -16.99 16.92
N ASN A 282 19.33 -18.05 17.39
CA ASN A 282 20.22 -18.01 18.55
C ASN A 282 21.61 -18.51 18.14
N GLY A 283 22.50 -17.59 17.76
CA GLY A 283 23.77 -17.95 17.14
C GLY A 283 23.54 -18.59 15.76
N ASP A 284 24.04 -19.82 15.57
CA ASP A 284 23.84 -20.56 14.31
C ASP A 284 22.53 -21.38 14.30
N GLU A 285 21.82 -21.49 15.43
CA GLU A 285 20.61 -22.31 15.54
C GLU A 285 19.34 -21.52 15.22
N LEU A 286 18.48 -22.07 14.35
CA LEU A 286 17.16 -21.53 14.06
C LEU A 286 16.08 -22.32 14.82
N THR A 287 15.20 -21.63 15.53
CA THR A 287 14.12 -22.22 16.31
C THR A 287 12.77 -21.60 15.92
N GLN A 288 11.71 -22.40 15.90
CA GLN A 288 10.36 -21.89 15.73
C GLN A 288 9.82 -21.40 17.08
N GLY A 289 9.42 -20.13 17.16
CA GLY A 289 8.97 -19.47 18.39
C GLY A 289 7.57 -19.91 18.88
N GLY A 290 6.82 -20.69 18.09
CA GLY A 290 5.48 -21.17 18.45
C GLY A 290 4.72 -21.82 17.29
N PRO A 291 3.52 -22.38 17.51
CA PRO A 291 2.73 -22.99 16.44
C PRO A 291 2.41 -21.98 15.33
N PRO A 292 2.28 -22.43 14.07
CA PRO A 292 1.94 -21.54 12.97
C PRO A 292 0.56 -20.92 13.17
N GLN A 293 0.42 -19.68 12.71
CA GLN A 293 -0.83 -18.98 12.65
C GLN A 293 -1.39 -19.05 11.23
N PHE A 294 -2.65 -19.45 11.12
CA PHE A 294 -3.37 -19.49 9.85
C PHE A 294 -4.46 -18.44 9.87
N LEU A 295 -4.35 -17.45 8.99
CA LEU A 295 -5.37 -16.42 8.83
C LEU A 295 -6.23 -16.80 7.62
N ASP A 296 -7.50 -17.10 7.88
CA ASP A 296 -8.53 -17.30 6.87
C ASP A 296 -9.73 -16.43 7.21
N HIS A 297 -9.86 -15.32 6.47
CA HIS A 297 -10.87 -14.32 6.76
C HIS A 297 -12.28 -14.86 6.43
N PRO A 298 -13.27 -14.77 7.34
CA PRO A 298 -14.61 -15.35 7.14
C PRO A 298 -15.33 -14.78 5.91
N ALA A 299 -15.03 -13.53 5.53
CA ALA A 299 -15.61 -12.88 4.37
C ALA A 299 -14.98 -13.28 3.01
N LYS A 300 -13.95 -14.14 2.99
CA LYS A 300 -13.29 -14.63 1.77
C LYS A 300 -14.26 -15.25 0.77
N ALA A 301 -15.16 -16.12 1.24
CA ALA A 301 -16.16 -16.75 0.38
C ALA A 301 -17.13 -15.73 -0.25
N LYS A 302 -17.40 -14.62 0.45
CA LYS A 302 -18.18 -13.51 -0.11
C LYS A 302 -17.39 -12.73 -1.16
N LEU A 303 -16.10 -12.50 -0.94
CA LEU A 303 -15.22 -11.86 -1.93
C LEU A 303 -15.17 -12.67 -3.23
N PHE A 304 -14.98 -13.99 -3.16
CA PHE A 304 -14.97 -14.84 -4.36
C PHE A 304 -16.28 -14.83 -5.12
N ARG A 305 -17.42 -14.84 -4.41
CA ARG A 305 -18.74 -14.71 -5.06
C ARG A 305 -18.87 -13.38 -5.81
N LEU A 306 -18.52 -12.26 -5.16
CA LEU A 306 -18.57 -10.94 -5.81
C LEU A 306 -17.66 -10.84 -7.03
N LYS A 307 -16.46 -11.46 -6.98
CA LYS A 307 -15.55 -11.53 -8.13
C LYS A 307 -16.17 -12.33 -9.27
N ALA A 308 -16.69 -13.52 -8.99
CA ALA A 308 -17.35 -14.36 -10.00
C ALA A 308 -18.58 -13.68 -10.61
N ASP A 309 -19.37 -12.98 -9.80
CA ASP A 309 -20.51 -12.17 -10.26
C ASP A 309 -20.04 -11.06 -11.21
N ALA A 310 -18.98 -10.32 -10.84
CA ALA A 310 -18.41 -9.25 -11.67
C ALA A 310 -17.87 -9.78 -13.01
N GLU A 311 -17.19 -10.93 -13.01
CA GLU A 311 -16.70 -11.60 -14.22
C GLU A 311 -17.87 -12.04 -15.11
N GLY A 312 -18.89 -12.67 -14.53
CA GLY A 312 -20.09 -13.08 -15.28
C GLY A 312 -20.85 -11.90 -15.90
N ILE A 313 -20.89 -10.73 -15.26
CA ILE A 313 -21.45 -9.51 -15.86
C ILE A 313 -20.54 -8.99 -16.98
N ASN A 314 -19.22 -9.00 -16.78
CA ASN A 314 -18.26 -8.56 -17.79
C ASN A 314 -18.30 -9.43 -19.06
N ASP A 315 -18.50 -10.73 -18.94
CA ASP A 315 -18.66 -11.65 -20.08
C ASP A 315 -19.91 -11.29 -20.90
N ARG A 316 -21.03 -10.96 -20.23
CA ARG A 316 -22.25 -10.47 -20.89
C ARG A 316 -22.02 -9.12 -21.57
N LEU A 317 -21.26 -8.21 -20.96
CA LEU A 317 -20.86 -6.95 -21.58
C LEU A 317 -19.97 -7.17 -22.81
N ALA A 318 -19.01 -8.10 -22.74
CA ALA A 318 -18.15 -8.46 -23.86
C ALA A 318 -18.94 -9.05 -25.03
N GLU A 319 -19.94 -9.89 -24.76
CA GLU A 319 -20.87 -10.38 -25.78
C GLU A 319 -21.65 -9.22 -26.45
N LEU A 320 -22.18 -8.28 -25.67
CA LEU A 320 -22.87 -7.11 -26.24
C LEU A 320 -21.95 -6.22 -27.07
N ARG A 321 -20.68 -6.05 -26.66
CA ARG A 321 -19.65 -5.37 -27.47
C ARG A 321 -19.44 -6.07 -28.80
N ARG A 322 -19.28 -7.41 -28.80
CA ARG A 322 -19.12 -8.23 -30.02
C ARG A 322 -20.34 -8.15 -30.95
N GLN A 323 -21.54 -7.96 -30.41
CA GLN A 323 -22.77 -7.80 -31.18
C GLN A 323 -23.03 -6.36 -31.64
N GLY A 324 -22.17 -5.39 -31.33
CA GLY A 324 -22.38 -3.97 -31.66
C GLY A 324 -23.54 -3.31 -30.90
N LYS A 325 -23.93 -3.86 -29.74
CA LYS A 325 -25.10 -3.43 -28.95
C LYS A 325 -24.74 -2.54 -27.76
N THR A 326 -23.65 -1.79 -27.87
CA THR A 326 -23.18 -0.87 -26.81
C THR A 326 -24.15 0.30 -26.56
N HIS A 327 -24.98 0.65 -27.54
CA HIS A 327 -25.95 1.75 -27.47
C HIS A 327 -27.29 1.38 -26.80
N THR A 328 -27.42 0.18 -26.23
CA THR A 328 -28.70 -0.32 -25.71
C THR A 328 -28.84 -0.04 -24.21
N ASP A 329 -30.05 0.26 -23.73
CA ASP A 329 -30.35 0.40 -22.29
C ASP A 329 -29.89 -0.81 -21.46
N ARG A 330 -29.91 -2.00 -22.07
CA ARG A 330 -29.42 -3.24 -21.48
C ARG A 330 -27.90 -3.18 -21.22
N PHE A 331 -27.13 -2.62 -22.15
CA PHE A 331 -25.69 -2.43 -21.98
C PHE A 331 -25.40 -1.47 -20.82
N ASP A 332 -26.09 -0.32 -20.79
CA ASP A 332 -25.93 0.68 -19.72
C ASP A 332 -26.31 0.13 -18.35
N HIS A 333 -27.40 -0.65 -18.28
CA HIS A 333 -27.82 -1.34 -17.06
C HIS A 333 -26.75 -2.32 -16.56
N LEU A 334 -26.24 -3.19 -17.43
CA LEU A 334 -25.19 -4.17 -17.08
C LEU A 334 -23.87 -3.47 -16.71
N LEU A 335 -23.54 -2.36 -17.37
CA LEU A 335 -22.35 -1.57 -17.04
C LEU A 335 -22.46 -0.93 -15.66
N SER A 336 -23.63 -0.39 -15.32
CA SER A 336 -23.93 0.13 -13.98
C SER A 336 -23.84 -0.97 -12.91
N GLU A 337 -24.42 -2.14 -13.19
CA GLU A 337 -24.34 -3.31 -12.31
C GLU A 337 -22.89 -3.77 -12.11
N PHE A 338 -22.12 -3.90 -13.19
CA PHE A 338 -20.70 -4.23 -13.14
C PHE A 338 -19.91 -3.27 -12.25
N ARG A 339 -20.08 -1.96 -12.47
CA ARG A 339 -19.43 -0.90 -11.66
C ARG A 339 -19.80 -1.03 -10.19
N LYS A 340 -21.08 -1.25 -9.86
CA LYS A 340 -21.55 -1.44 -8.48
C LYS A 340 -20.95 -2.69 -7.83
N THR A 341 -20.93 -3.82 -8.55
CA THR A 341 -20.37 -5.08 -8.05
C THR A 341 -18.86 -4.97 -7.83
N ARG A 342 -18.12 -4.34 -8.76
CA ARG A 342 -16.69 -4.03 -8.60
C ARG A 342 -16.40 -3.10 -7.42
N ARG A 343 -17.19 -2.05 -7.21
CA ARG A 343 -17.07 -1.17 -6.03
C ARG A 343 -17.25 -1.96 -4.72
N LYS A 344 -18.23 -2.88 -4.65
CA LYS A 344 -18.46 -3.73 -3.47
C LYS A 344 -17.31 -4.73 -3.25
N GLU A 345 -16.83 -5.34 -4.33
CA GLU A 345 -15.69 -6.25 -4.31
C GLU A 345 -14.45 -5.57 -3.75
N ARG A 346 -14.10 -4.39 -4.30
CA ARG A 346 -12.94 -3.59 -3.86
C ARG A 346 -13.02 -3.25 -2.37
N ARG A 347 -14.15 -2.68 -1.91
CA ARG A 347 -14.35 -2.35 -0.48
C ARG A 347 -14.23 -3.57 0.44
N LEU A 348 -14.74 -4.72 0.01
CA LEU A 348 -14.63 -5.95 0.80
C LEU A 348 -13.18 -6.47 0.84
N ARG A 349 -12.45 -6.36 -0.28
CA ARG A 349 -11.04 -6.72 -0.35
C ARG A 349 -10.19 -5.85 0.58
N GLU A 350 -10.35 -4.52 0.48
CA GLU A 350 -9.68 -3.54 1.34
C GLU A 350 -9.90 -3.87 2.83
N HIS A 351 -11.15 -4.12 3.23
CA HIS A 351 -11.48 -4.54 4.59
C HIS A 351 -10.73 -5.81 5.00
N ILE A 352 -10.79 -6.87 4.18
CA ILE A 352 -10.08 -8.13 4.45
C ILE A 352 -8.57 -7.89 4.61
N GLN A 353 -7.96 -7.08 3.74
CA GLN A 353 -6.53 -6.78 3.80
C GLN A 353 -6.18 -5.99 5.08
N HIS A 354 -6.99 -5.00 5.47
CA HIS A 354 -6.78 -4.27 6.72
C HIS A 354 -6.86 -5.18 7.95
N ASP A 355 -7.83 -6.10 7.99
CA ASP A 355 -7.98 -7.06 9.09
C ASP A 355 -6.80 -8.02 9.16
N ILE A 356 -6.38 -8.57 8.02
CA ILE A 356 -5.19 -9.43 7.94
C ILE A 356 -3.93 -8.67 8.39
N ALA A 357 -3.74 -7.45 7.91
CA ALA A 357 -2.59 -6.62 8.29
C ALA A 357 -2.58 -6.32 9.80
N ASN A 358 -3.75 -6.01 10.39
CA ASN A 358 -3.86 -5.82 11.83
C ASN A 358 -3.44 -7.09 12.60
N GLU A 359 -3.94 -8.25 12.18
CA GLU A 359 -3.64 -9.52 12.84
C GLU A 359 -2.17 -9.92 12.70
N LEU A 360 -1.53 -9.66 11.54
CA LEU A 360 -0.10 -9.91 11.35
C LEU A 360 0.76 -9.04 12.25
N VAL A 361 0.52 -7.73 12.27
CA VAL A 361 1.28 -6.79 13.10
C VAL A 361 1.10 -7.09 14.59
N ARG A 362 -0.13 -7.40 15.03
CA ARG A 362 -0.40 -7.86 16.41
C ARG A 362 0.34 -9.15 16.72
N SER A 363 0.35 -10.10 15.80
CA SER A 363 1.04 -11.38 16.00
C SER A 363 2.54 -11.19 16.14
N ALA A 364 3.12 -10.26 15.36
CA ALA A 364 4.53 -9.90 15.47
C ALA A 364 4.83 -9.25 16.82
N ALA A 365 4.05 -8.25 17.21
CA ALA A 365 4.18 -7.57 18.51
C ALA A 365 4.01 -8.52 19.70
N ASP A 366 2.96 -9.35 19.71
CA ASP A 366 2.68 -10.32 20.78
C ASP A 366 3.77 -11.40 20.89
N SER A 367 4.45 -11.72 19.78
CA SER A 367 5.55 -12.70 19.75
C SER A 367 6.91 -12.07 20.00
N GLY A 368 6.98 -10.74 20.14
CA GLY A 368 8.24 -9.98 20.26
C GLY A 368 9.13 -10.11 19.02
N CYS A 369 8.53 -10.18 17.82
CA CYS A 369 9.29 -10.19 16.57
C CYS A 369 9.72 -8.77 16.21
N GLU A 370 11.01 -8.58 15.90
CA GLU A 370 11.54 -7.31 15.40
C GLU A 370 11.20 -7.03 13.94
N ARG A 371 10.96 -8.08 13.14
CA ARG A 371 10.64 -7.95 11.71
C ARG A 371 9.51 -8.89 11.27
N ILE A 372 8.73 -8.45 10.28
CA ILE A 372 7.81 -9.29 9.50
C ILE A 372 8.42 -9.51 8.13
N VAL A 373 8.59 -10.77 7.75
CA VAL A 373 9.29 -11.16 6.52
C VAL A 373 8.31 -11.84 5.58
N PHE A 374 8.18 -11.32 4.37
CA PHE A 374 7.38 -11.91 3.31
C PHE A 374 8.26 -12.55 2.24
N GLU A 375 7.71 -13.48 1.46
CA GLU A 375 8.34 -13.82 0.18
C GLU A 375 8.14 -12.69 -0.86
N SER A 376 9.25 -12.28 -1.50
CA SER A 376 9.34 -11.35 -2.63
C SER A 376 8.80 -12.02 -3.90
N LEU A 377 7.50 -12.26 -3.94
CA LEU A 377 6.83 -12.77 -5.12
C LEU A 377 6.71 -11.68 -6.19
N GLY A 378 7.83 -11.28 -6.79
CA GLY A 378 7.79 -10.78 -8.17
C GLY A 378 7.03 -11.82 -9.00
N GLN A 379 6.00 -11.39 -9.73
CA GLN A 379 5.03 -12.27 -10.40
C GLN A 379 5.70 -13.50 -11.03
N LEU A 380 5.60 -14.65 -10.35
CA LEU A 380 6.03 -15.93 -10.90
C LEU A 380 5.07 -16.28 -12.02
N ASP A 381 5.55 -16.08 -13.24
CA ASP A 381 4.91 -16.49 -14.49
C ASP A 381 4.98 -18.02 -14.57
N SER A 382 3.98 -18.71 -13.99
CA SER A 382 3.85 -20.16 -14.17
C SER A 382 2.91 -20.44 -15.34
N GLY A 383 3.52 -20.65 -16.51
CA GLY A 383 2.83 -21.18 -17.68
C GLY A 383 1.99 -22.41 -17.34
N GLU A 384 0.81 -22.44 -17.95
CA GLU A 384 -0.08 -23.60 -18.08
C GLU A 384 -0.59 -24.21 -16.77
N THR A 385 -1.47 -23.49 -16.06
CA THR A 385 -2.52 -24.17 -15.29
C THR A 385 -3.87 -23.47 -15.43
N SER A 386 -4.85 -24.23 -15.93
CA SER A 386 -6.25 -23.83 -15.99
C SER A 386 -6.86 -23.80 -14.60
N SER A 387 -6.63 -22.73 -13.84
CA SER A 387 -7.61 -22.30 -12.85
C SER A 387 -7.57 -20.78 -12.76
N ALA A 388 -8.53 -20.13 -13.40
CA ALA A 388 -8.78 -18.69 -13.29
C ALA A 388 -9.07 -18.23 -11.84
N VAL A 389 -9.15 -19.17 -10.88
CA VAL A 389 -9.40 -18.94 -9.46
C VAL A 389 -8.11 -18.79 -8.65
N ALA A 390 -6.98 -19.39 -9.07
CA ALA A 390 -5.69 -19.27 -8.36
C ALA A 390 -5.01 -17.89 -8.53
N TRP A 391 -5.44 -17.14 -9.55
CA TRP A 391 -5.04 -15.76 -9.86
C TRP A 391 -5.64 -14.70 -8.92
N SER A 392 -6.45 -15.09 -7.93
CA SER A 392 -7.36 -14.18 -7.23
C SER A 392 -6.74 -13.38 -6.09
N ILE A 393 -5.47 -13.61 -5.76
CA ILE A 393 -4.66 -12.70 -4.98
C ILE A 393 -3.57 -12.23 -5.94
N SER A 394 -3.91 -11.26 -6.79
CA SER A 394 -2.97 -10.67 -7.75
C SER A 394 -1.74 -10.13 -6.99
N SER A 395 -0.61 -10.01 -7.67
CA SER A 395 0.55 -9.28 -7.13
C SER A 395 0.16 -7.90 -6.62
N TRP A 396 -0.82 -7.25 -7.25
CA TRP A 396 -1.41 -5.97 -6.82
C TRP A 396 -2.12 -6.04 -5.46
N ALA A 397 -2.93 -7.08 -5.21
CA ALA A 397 -3.60 -7.26 -3.91
C ALA A 397 -2.60 -7.66 -2.80
N ARG A 398 -1.43 -8.20 -3.18
CA ARG A 398 -0.31 -8.48 -2.27
C ARG A 398 0.49 -7.22 -1.96
N GLY A 399 0.77 -6.36 -2.96
CA GLY A 399 1.39 -5.05 -2.77
C GLY A 399 0.60 -4.20 -1.79
N GLU A 400 -0.70 -4.04 -2.02
CA GLU A 400 -1.59 -3.31 -1.09
C GLU A 400 -1.55 -3.89 0.33
N LEU A 401 -1.47 -5.22 0.49
CA LEU A 401 -1.35 -5.83 1.82
C LEU A 401 0.02 -5.54 2.47
N LEU A 402 1.10 -5.59 1.70
CA LEU A 402 2.45 -5.26 2.18
C LEU A 402 2.51 -3.82 2.65
N ASP A 403 1.98 -2.87 1.88
CA ASP A 403 1.90 -1.46 2.26
C ASP A 403 1.12 -1.30 3.56
N LEU A 404 -0.04 -1.98 3.65
CA LEU A 404 -0.88 -1.95 4.85
C LEU A 404 -0.19 -2.56 6.08
N VAL A 405 0.70 -3.55 5.90
CA VAL A 405 1.48 -4.14 6.98
C VAL A 405 2.65 -3.24 7.34
N ALA A 406 3.37 -2.69 6.36
CA ALA A 406 4.52 -1.82 6.54
C ALA A 406 4.19 -0.61 7.41
N TYR A 407 3.21 0.21 7.03
CA TYR A 407 2.90 1.41 7.83
C TYR A 407 2.40 1.05 9.24
N LYS A 408 1.68 -0.08 9.40
CA LYS A 408 1.17 -0.50 10.71
C LYS A 408 2.25 -1.08 11.60
N ALA A 409 3.23 -1.77 11.02
CA ALA A 409 4.38 -2.32 11.70
C ALA A 409 5.32 -1.19 12.14
N GLU A 410 5.52 -0.19 11.28
CA GLU A 410 6.30 1.02 11.56
C GLU A 410 5.75 1.77 12.78
N LEU A 411 4.43 1.90 12.94
CA LEU A 411 3.81 2.47 14.15
C LEU A 411 4.23 1.78 15.47
N LEU A 412 4.74 0.55 15.40
CA LEU A 412 5.23 -0.24 16.53
C LEU A 412 6.75 -0.43 16.54
N GLY A 413 7.49 0.21 15.62
CA GLY A 413 8.93 0.00 15.43
C GLY A 413 9.28 -1.41 14.92
N ILE A 414 8.35 -2.09 14.24
CA ILE A 414 8.57 -3.42 13.65
C ILE A 414 8.93 -3.26 12.17
N GLY A 415 10.08 -3.80 11.75
CA GLY A 415 10.52 -3.76 10.36
C GLY A 415 9.69 -4.68 9.45
N VAL A 416 9.59 -4.34 8.17
CA VAL A 416 8.99 -5.22 7.15
C VAL A 416 9.97 -5.43 6.01
N GLU A 417 10.23 -6.70 5.70
CA GLU A 417 11.19 -7.08 4.68
C GLU A 417 10.64 -8.15 3.74
N THR A 418 11.28 -8.30 2.57
CA THR A 418 10.92 -9.34 1.61
C THR A 418 12.14 -10.16 1.21
N VAL A 419 11.98 -11.48 1.02
CA VAL A 419 13.06 -12.38 0.58
C VAL A 419 12.71 -13.11 -0.69
N ASN A 420 13.70 -13.36 -1.55
CA ASN A 420 13.47 -14.02 -2.82
C ASN A 420 12.79 -15.43 -2.64
N PRO A 421 11.67 -15.72 -3.33
CA PRO A 421 10.88 -16.95 -3.18
C PRO A 421 11.56 -18.19 -3.77
N TRP A 422 12.67 -18.01 -4.50
CA TRP A 422 13.33 -19.14 -5.16
C TRP A 422 13.81 -20.17 -4.14
N GLY A 423 13.26 -21.38 -4.25
CA GLY A 423 13.60 -22.53 -3.41
C GLY A 423 12.80 -22.64 -2.11
N THR A 424 12.02 -21.63 -1.70
CA THR A 424 11.34 -21.60 -0.39
C THR A 424 10.32 -22.73 -0.20
N SER A 425 9.78 -23.32 -1.27
CA SER A 425 8.85 -24.45 -1.18
C SER A 425 9.43 -25.81 -1.58
N ARG A 426 10.76 -25.90 -1.76
CA ARG A 426 11.45 -27.11 -2.28
C ARG A 426 12.43 -27.74 -1.31
N TYR A 427 12.86 -27.03 -0.28
CA TYR A 427 13.82 -27.53 0.70
C TYR A 427 13.15 -27.87 2.03
N CYS A 428 13.61 -28.93 2.65
CA CYS A 428 13.07 -29.41 3.91
C CYS A 428 13.49 -28.49 5.06
N PRO A 429 12.55 -27.97 5.87
CA PRO A 429 12.87 -27.16 7.05
C PRO A 429 13.58 -27.96 8.16
N ARG A 430 13.47 -29.29 8.12
CA ARG A 430 14.04 -30.20 9.14
C ARG A 430 15.47 -30.67 8.84
N CYS A 431 15.83 -30.87 7.58
CA CYS A 431 17.14 -31.43 7.22
C CYS A 431 17.90 -30.65 6.14
N GLY A 432 17.31 -29.59 5.58
CA GLY A 432 17.92 -28.82 4.50
C GLY A 432 17.84 -29.48 3.12
N GLU A 433 17.61 -30.79 3.03
CA GLU A 433 17.57 -31.50 1.74
C GLU A 433 16.35 -31.19 0.88
N ARG A 434 16.48 -31.45 -0.42
CA ARG A 434 15.40 -31.19 -1.39
C ARG A 434 14.24 -32.19 -1.22
N GLY A 435 13.04 -31.67 -1.02
CA GLY A 435 11.81 -32.48 -0.97
C GLY A 435 11.02 -32.48 -2.26
N ARG A 436 9.84 -33.11 -2.19
CA ARG A 436 8.89 -33.26 -3.30
C ARG A 436 7.56 -32.60 -2.95
N THR A 437 6.95 -31.94 -3.92
CA THR A 437 5.57 -31.46 -3.82
C THR A 437 4.63 -32.60 -4.16
N VAL A 438 3.65 -32.88 -3.30
CA VAL A 438 2.75 -34.04 -3.39
C VAL A 438 1.30 -33.63 -3.15
N ASN A 439 0.34 -34.42 -3.63
CA ASN A 439 -1.08 -34.08 -3.54
C ASN A 439 -1.63 -34.15 -2.12
N ALA A 440 -1.24 -35.20 -1.39
CA ALA A 440 -1.72 -35.51 -0.05
C ALA A 440 -0.64 -36.32 0.70
N PRO A 441 -0.69 -36.40 2.05
CA PRO A 441 0.27 -37.16 2.85
C PRO A 441 0.27 -38.66 2.57
N ASP A 442 -0.80 -39.20 2.00
CA ASP A 442 -0.94 -40.63 1.66
C ASP A 442 -0.54 -40.96 0.21
N ASP A 443 -0.26 -39.94 -0.61
CA ASP A 443 0.18 -40.08 -2.00
C ASP A 443 1.45 -39.27 -2.26
N HIS A 444 2.61 -39.94 -2.20
CA HIS A 444 3.92 -39.32 -2.40
C HIS A 444 4.30 -39.16 -3.88
N THR A 445 3.34 -39.30 -4.79
CA THR A 445 3.54 -39.01 -6.22
C THR A 445 3.79 -37.52 -6.40
N GLU A 446 4.88 -37.18 -7.10
CA GLU A 446 5.24 -35.79 -7.33
C GLU A 446 4.17 -35.10 -8.17
N CYS A 447 3.58 -34.05 -7.60
CA CYS A 447 2.59 -33.21 -8.24
C CYS A 447 3.01 -31.76 -8.08
N ARG A 448 3.31 -31.09 -9.20
CA ARG A 448 3.74 -29.68 -9.22
C ARG A 448 2.73 -28.73 -8.55
N HIS A 449 1.46 -29.12 -8.53
CA HIS A 449 0.35 -28.33 -7.95
C HIS A 449 -0.18 -28.92 -6.64
N GLY A 450 0.56 -29.86 -6.05
CA GLY A 450 0.24 -30.47 -4.77
C GLY A 450 0.24 -29.46 -3.63
N GLY A 451 -0.64 -29.67 -2.65
CA GLY A 451 -0.73 -28.84 -1.45
C GLY A 451 0.20 -29.28 -0.31
N HIS A 452 0.88 -30.40 -0.47
CA HIS A 452 1.71 -31.01 0.55
C HIS A 452 3.17 -31.12 0.12
N PHE A 453 4.05 -31.21 1.10
CA PHE A 453 5.48 -31.41 0.95
C PHE A 453 5.87 -32.71 1.64
N HIS A 454 6.71 -33.51 0.99
CA HIS A 454 7.31 -34.72 1.53
C HIS A 454 8.82 -34.71 1.29
N CYS A 455 9.61 -34.93 2.35
CA CYS A 455 11.06 -35.09 2.27
C CYS A 455 11.43 -36.58 2.17
N PRO A 456 12.06 -37.05 1.08
CA PRO A 456 12.47 -38.45 0.94
C PRO A 456 13.65 -38.83 1.86
N GLU A 457 14.46 -37.86 2.29
CA GLU A 457 15.66 -38.12 3.09
C GLU A 457 15.36 -38.33 4.57
N CYS A 458 14.51 -37.47 5.16
CA CYS A 458 14.19 -37.51 6.59
C CYS A 458 12.73 -37.87 6.92
N GLY A 459 11.90 -38.12 5.90
CA GLY A 459 10.48 -38.46 6.06
C GLY A 459 9.60 -37.33 6.59
N TYR A 460 10.08 -36.08 6.58
CA TYR A 460 9.30 -34.93 7.02
C TYR A 460 8.17 -34.64 6.03
N GLU A 461 6.95 -34.51 6.56
CA GLU A 461 5.75 -34.19 5.80
C GLU A 461 5.04 -32.99 6.40
N CYS A 462 4.61 -32.05 5.55
CA CYS A 462 3.77 -30.95 5.98
C CYS A 462 2.99 -30.31 4.84
N ASP A 463 2.14 -29.35 5.19
CA ASP A 463 1.49 -28.44 4.25
C ASP A 463 2.53 -27.52 3.59
N ARG A 464 2.38 -27.31 2.28
CA ARG A 464 3.37 -26.57 1.49
C ARG A 464 3.46 -25.10 1.90
N ASP A 465 2.35 -24.46 2.25
CA ASP A 465 2.31 -23.05 2.67
C ASP A 465 3.09 -22.89 4.00
N MET A 466 3.04 -23.91 4.89
CA MET A 466 3.85 -23.92 6.12
C MET A 466 5.34 -24.05 5.84
N VAL A 467 5.72 -24.94 4.90
CA VAL A 467 7.13 -25.09 4.48
C VAL A 467 7.63 -23.80 3.84
N GLY A 468 6.80 -23.14 3.03
CA GLY A 468 7.07 -21.82 2.45
C GLY A 468 7.39 -20.80 3.55
N ALA A 469 6.48 -20.61 4.51
CA ALA A 469 6.65 -19.65 5.59
C ALA A 469 7.91 -19.91 6.42
N LEU A 470 8.17 -21.17 6.80
CA LEU A 470 9.39 -21.51 7.55
C LEU A 470 10.66 -21.19 6.76
N ASN A 471 10.69 -21.51 5.47
CA ASN A 471 11.87 -21.27 4.64
C ASN A 471 12.06 -19.79 4.30
N VAL A 472 11.00 -18.98 4.27
CA VAL A 472 11.10 -17.51 4.20
C VAL A 472 11.88 -16.98 5.39
N GLY A 473 11.53 -17.40 6.61
CA GLY A 473 12.26 -17.01 7.83
C GLY A 473 13.70 -17.52 7.83
N ARG A 474 13.92 -18.79 7.46
CA ARG A 474 15.28 -19.37 7.37
C ARG A 474 16.16 -18.60 6.40
N LYS A 475 15.61 -18.22 5.24
CA LYS A 475 16.35 -17.51 4.20
C LYS A 475 16.76 -16.12 4.65
N HIS A 476 15.84 -15.39 5.29
CA HIS A 476 16.11 -14.06 5.81
C HIS A 476 17.19 -14.10 6.90
N LEU A 477 17.01 -14.93 7.93
CA LEU A 477 17.93 -15.00 9.07
C LEU A 477 19.32 -15.54 8.69
N ALA A 478 19.39 -16.45 7.72
CA ALA A 478 20.67 -17.04 7.31
C ALA A 478 21.45 -16.19 6.29
N ASP A 479 20.88 -15.11 5.74
CA ASP A 479 21.45 -14.27 4.67
C ASP A 479 22.17 -15.04 3.55
N THR A 480 21.62 -16.21 3.17
CA THR A 480 22.26 -17.16 2.26
C THR A 480 21.24 -17.81 1.32
N LYS A 481 21.73 -18.54 0.32
CA LYS A 481 20.89 -19.36 -0.54
C LYS A 481 20.26 -20.50 0.27
N MET A 482 19.05 -20.92 -0.11
CA MET A 482 18.30 -21.94 0.64
C MET A 482 19.03 -23.28 0.79
N GLU A 483 19.93 -23.63 -0.15
CA GLU A 483 20.78 -24.81 -0.08
C GLU A 483 21.72 -24.82 1.13
N ALA A 484 22.06 -23.65 1.67
CA ALA A 484 22.99 -23.48 2.78
C ALA A 484 22.31 -23.07 4.09
N ALA A 485 21.00 -22.82 4.09
CA ALA A 485 20.28 -22.35 5.26
C ALA A 485 20.11 -23.45 6.32
N ASN A 486 20.34 -23.13 7.59
CA ASN A 486 20.27 -24.11 8.68
C ASN A 486 18.83 -24.64 8.90
N PRO A 487 18.64 -25.91 9.35
CA PRO A 487 17.34 -26.44 9.74
C PRO A 487 16.71 -25.73 10.96
N VAL A 488 15.40 -25.93 11.16
CA VAL A 488 14.65 -25.35 12.29
C VAL A 488 14.39 -26.39 13.38
N ALA A 489 14.95 -26.19 14.58
CA ALA A 489 15.03 -27.18 15.66
C ALA A 489 13.67 -27.75 16.11
N TYR A 490 12.61 -26.95 16.14
CA TYR A 490 11.26 -27.41 16.51
C TYR A 490 10.69 -28.50 15.58
N THR A 491 11.20 -28.59 14.34
CA THR A 491 10.80 -29.62 13.36
C THR A 491 11.58 -30.93 13.50
N GLU A 492 12.62 -30.98 14.34
CA GLU A 492 13.46 -32.17 14.52
C GLU A 492 12.74 -33.31 15.27
N ALA A 493 11.75 -32.98 16.10
CA ALA A 493 11.10 -33.90 17.03
C ALA A 493 9.68 -34.39 16.62
N GLY A 494 9.10 -33.94 15.49
CA GLY A 494 7.77 -34.40 15.09
C GLY A 494 7.33 -34.03 13.67
N ASN A 495 6.33 -34.77 13.15
CA ASN A 495 5.60 -34.43 11.93
C ASN A 495 4.44 -33.50 12.31
N HIS A 496 4.31 -32.32 11.70
CA HIS A 496 3.09 -31.53 11.87
C HIS A 496 2.03 -32.03 10.89
N ALA A 497 1.04 -32.76 11.38
CA ALA A 497 -0.21 -32.97 10.65
C ALA A 497 -1.36 -33.21 11.61
N SER A 498 -2.31 -32.26 11.66
CA SER A 498 -3.74 -32.55 11.80
C SER A 498 -4.54 -31.32 11.39
N PHE A 499 -5.00 -31.33 10.15
CA PHE A 499 -6.09 -30.49 9.68
C PHE A 499 -7.43 -31.10 10.11
N PRO A 500 -8.39 -30.33 10.62
CA PRO A 500 -9.78 -30.77 10.61
C PRO A 500 -10.25 -30.78 9.15
N SER A 501 -10.48 -31.95 8.57
CA SER A 501 -11.19 -32.07 7.28
C SER A 501 -12.59 -31.47 7.41
N PRO A 502 -13.12 -30.77 6.40
CA PRO A 502 -14.49 -30.26 6.43
C PRO A 502 -15.47 -31.42 6.22
N SER A 503 -15.88 -32.11 7.28
CA SER A 503 -17.03 -33.00 7.25
C SER A 503 -18.30 -32.16 7.18
N GLY A 504 -19.05 -32.32 6.10
CA GLY A 504 -20.27 -31.59 5.84
C GLY A 504 -21.44 -31.91 6.76
N ALA A 505 -22.35 -30.93 6.79
CA ALA A 505 -23.80 -31.02 6.98
C ALA A 505 -24.39 -31.22 8.40
N ARG A 506 -25.13 -30.16 8.79
CA ARG A 506 -26.42 -30.12 9.52
C ARG A 506 -26.38 -30.35 11.05
N SER A 507 -26.67 -29.29 11.82
CA SER A 507 -28.05 -29.02 12.31
C SER A 507 -28.10 -27.75 13.19
N ALA A 508 -29.18 -26.99 12.94
CA ALA A 508 -29.89 -25.99 13.74
C ALA A 508 -29.31 -25.43 15.06
N GLY A 509 -29.43 -24.11 15.20
CA GLY A 509 -29.36 -23.39 16.47
C GLY A 509 -29.45 -21.88 16.29
N VAL A 510 -30.63 -21.38 15.93
CA VAL A 510 -30.97 -19.95 15.99
C VAL A 510 -30.83 -19.47 17.42
N GLN A 511 -30.03 -18.44 17.67
CA GLN A 511 -30.29 -17.48 18.75
C GLN A 511 -29.80 -16.09 18.36
N SER A 512 -30.79 -15.22 18.23
CA SER A 512 -30.68 -13.77 18.13
C SER A 512 -30.06 -13.19 19.40
N THR A 513 -29.11 -12.27 19.26
CA THR A 513 -29.00 -11.13 20.18
C THR A 513 -28.61 -9.89 19.38
N THR A 514 -29.34 -8.84 19.69
CA THR A 514 -29.45 -7.53 19.06
C THR A 514 -28.39 -6.56 19.59
N ASP A 515 -28.00 -5.65 18.70
CA ASP A 515 -27.68 -4.23 18.90
C ASP A 515 -26.73 -3.81 20.04
N GLN A 516 -25.51 -3.42 19.65
CA GLN A 516 -25.03 -2.05 19.88
C GLN A 516 -24.30 -1.57 18.61
N GLN A 517 -24.97 -0.68 17.88
CA GLN A 517 -24.40 0.07 16.77
C GLN A 517 -23.60 1.24 17.35
N ASP A 518 -22.28 1.16 17.31
CA ASP A 518 -21.46 2.37 17.26
C ASP A 518 -21.39 2.82 15.79
N ALA A 519 -21.89 4.02 15.53
CA ALA A 519 -21.78 4.69 14.26
C ALA A 519 -20.32 5.05 14.00
N ALA A 520 -19.55 4.11 13.44
CA ALA A 520 -18.19 4.34 12.97
C ALA A 520 -18.22 5.09 11.63
N SER A 521 -18.37 6.41 11.70
CA SER A 521 -17.93 7.31 10.62
C SER A 521 -16.50 7.73 10.93
N GLY A 522 -15.56 7.18 10.17
CA GLY A 522 -14.13 7.48 10.28
C GLY A 522 -13.41 6.57 9.30
N ARG A 523 -13.38 6.97 8.03
CA ARG A 523 -12.60 6.26 7.00
C ARG A 523 -11.17 6.70 7.15
N GLN A 524 -10.35 5.83 7.72
CA GLN A 524 -8.92 6.00 7.68
C GLN A 524 -8.41 5.24 6.45
N THR A 525 -7.89 5.98 5.49
CA THR A 525 -7.20 5.44 4.32
C THR A 525 -5.78 5.99 4.36
N HIS A 526 -4.77 5.11 4.37
CA HIS A 526 -3.50 5.49 3.76
C HIS A 526 -3.84 5.75 2.30
N LEU A 527 -3.67 6.98 1.82
CA LEU A 527 -3.90 7.28 0.42
C LEU A 527 -2.99 6.36 -0.40
N SER A 528 -3.55 5.71 -1.42
CA SER A 528 -2.76 4.98 -2.42
C SER A 528 -1.71 5.94 -2.99
N GLN A 529 -0.53 5.42 -3.32
CA GLN A 529 0.68 6.08 -3.86
C GLN A 529 0.49 7.14 -4.98
N LEU A 530 -0.74 7.44 -5.40
CA LEU A 530 -1.10 8.59 -6.22
C LEU A 530 -1.40 9.88 -5.44
N ARG A 531 -1.36 9.90 -4.11
CA ARG A 531 -1.51 11.14 -3.32
C ARG A 531 -0.74 11.08 -2.00
N VAL A 532 0.23 11.99 -1.87
CA VAL A 532 1.14 12.28 -0.75
C VAL A 532 2.31 11.29 -0.57
N THR A 533 3.50 11.75 -0.95
CA THR A 533 4.80 11.25 -0.50
C THR A 533 5.36 12.27 0.50
N PRO A 534 5.80 11.87 1.71
CA PRO A 534 6.55 12.76 2.59
C PRO A 534 8.00 12.88 2.12
N LEU A 535 8.53 14.11 2.17
CA LEU A 535 9.94 14.41 1.96
C LEU A 535 10.73 14.01 3.22
N ILE A 536 11.49 12.91 3.17
CA ILE A 536 12.33 12.44 4.27
C ILE A 536 13.75 13.02 4.14
N LEU A 537 14.19 13.74 5.18
CA LEU A 537 15.60 14.04 5.43
C LEU A 537 16.34 12.76 5.85
N LYS A 538 17.33 12.33 5.06
CA LYS A 538 18.28 11.26 5.45
C LYS A 538 19.05 11.71 6.70
N ARG A 539 19.00 10.93 7.80
CA ARG A 539 19.89 11.16 8.95
C ARG A 539 20.39 9.86 9.57
N ASP A 540 21.70 9.84 9.79
CA ASP A 540 22.55 8.76 10.31
C ASP A 540 22.23 8.33 11.77
N GLU A 541 22.40 7.03 12.00
CA GLU A 541 22.39 6.31 13.29
C GLU A 541 23.52 6.76 14.23
N ARG A 542 23.27 6.76 15.56
CA ARG A 542 24.24 6.37 16.61
C ARG A 542 23.57 5.82 17.88
N GLU A 543 24.28 4.85 18.45
CA GLU A 543 24.00 3.84 19.49
C GLU A 543 23.67 4.28 20.94
N SER A 544 23.27 3.24 21.72
CA SER A 544 23.54 2.90 23.14
C SER A 544 22.38 3.12 24.11
N GLY A 545 21.95 2.21 25.00
CA GLY A 545 22.37 0.87 25.44
C GLY A 545 21.82 0.65 26.88
N GLY A 546 21.26 -0.52 27.23
CA GLY A 546 20.86 -0.79 28.62
C GLY A 546 19.92 -1.98 28.86
N LEU A 547 20.47 -3.07 29.41
CA LEU A 547 19.81 -4.32 29.81
C LEU A 547 18.87 -4.19 31.02
N HIS A 548 17.70 -4.84 31.03
CA HIS A 548 17.07 -5.38 32.26
C HIS A 548 16.16 -6.59 32.02
N GLN A 549 16.15 -7.51 32.99
CA GLN A 549 15.58 -8.86 32.96
C GLN A 549 14.16 -8.99 33.52
N ASN A 550 13.35 -9.80 32.81
CA ASN A 550 12.38 -10.84 33.25
C ASN A 550 11.37 -10.60 34.41
N GLN A 551 10.07 -10.84 34.13
CA GLN A 551 9.31 -12.07 34.49
C GLN A 551 7.78 -11.82 34.47
N GLY A 552 7.01 -12.78 33.93
CA GLY A 552 5.63 -13.01 34.42
C GLY A 552 4.56 -13.45 33.41
N ARG A 553 4.48 -14.75 33.11
CA ARG A 553 3.33 -15.42 32.47
C ARG A 553 2.01 -15.14 33.21
N LYS A 554 0.91 -14.90 32.46
CA LYS A 554 -0.31 -15.73 32.56
C LYS A 554 -1.31 -15.49 31.40
N THR A 555 -1.51 -16.62 30.72
CA THR A 555 -2.56 -17.03 29.77
C THR A 555 -3.97 -16.51 30.06
N GLY A 556 -4.64 -16.00 29.02
CA GLY A 556 -6.09 -15.79 29.01
C GLY A 556 -6.63 -14.89 27.90
N LEU A 557 -6.11 -14.97 26.66
CA LEU A 557 -6.55 -14.08 25.59
C LEU A 557 -7.89 -14.52 24.99
N ARG A 558 -8.96 -13.96 25.54
CA ARG A 558 -10.19 -13.66 24.79
C ARG A 558 -9.83 -12.54 23.82
N ARG A 559 -9.66 -12.87 22.53
CA ARG A 559 -9.12 -11.95 21.50
C ARG A 559 -10.07 -10.77 21.24
N PRO A 560 -9.67 -9.50 21.49
CA PRO A 560 -10.41 -8.33 21.06
C PRO A 560 -10.01 -7.94 19.63
N SER A 561 -10.98 -7.87 18.71
CA SER A 561 -10.79 -7.23 17.41
C SER A 561 -10.57 -5.72 17.62
N GLY A 562 -9.56 -5.13 16.98
CA GLY A 562 -9.27 -3.71 17.13
C GLY A 562 -8.22 -3.22 16.12
N SER A 563 -8.17 -1.91 15.90
CA SER A 563 -7.17 -1.30 15.02
C SER A 563 -5.80 -1.21 15.72
N VAL A 564 -4.70 -1.48 15.00
CA VAL A 564 -3.32 -1.27 15.50
C VAL A 564 -3.13 0.18 15.96
N THR A 565 -3.69 1.15 15.23
CA THR A 565 -3.66 2.57 15.64
C THR A 565 -4.31 2.80 16.99
N ARG A 566 -5.43 2.13 17.33
CA ARG A 566 -6.02 2.27 18.68
C ARG A 566 -5.12 1.69 19.76
N TYR A 567 -4.42 0.62 19.46
CA TYR A 567 -3.48 0.00 20.39
C TYR A 567 -2.29 0.93 20.65
N VAL A 568 -1.73 1.55 19.61
CA VAL A 568 -0.66 2.56 19.70
C VAL A 568 -1.12 3.74 20.56
N LEU A 569 -2.28 4.33 20.23
CA LEU A 569 -2.85 5.47 20.96
C LEU A 569 -3.18 5.14 22.42
N ALA A 570 -3.58 3.91 22.74
CA ALA A 570 -3.83 3.51 24.12
C ALA A 570 -2.52 3.42 24.93
N ARG A 571 -1.46 2.87 24.35
CA ARG A 571 -0.15 2.74 25.04
C ARG A 571 0.55 4.07 25.26
N THR A 572 0.39 5.05 24.35
CA THR A 572 0.96 6.39 24.54
C THR A 572 0.28 7.12 25.70
N THR A 573 -1.04 6.96 25.88
CA THR A 573 -1.78 7.54 27.01
C THR A 573 -1.46 6.91 28.36
N GLU A 574 -0.97 5.67 28.40
CA GLU A 574 -0.56 4.99 29.64
C GLU A 574 0.86 5.37 30.11
N CYS A 575 1.66 5.99 29.24
CA CYS A 575 3.03 6.43 29.55
C CYS A 575 3.15 7.93 29.90
N SER A 576 2.02 8.66 29.99
CA SER A 576 1.96 10.11 30.29
C SER A 576 1.74 10.41 31.76
#